data_AF-A0A4V2EJC0-F1
#
_entry.id   AF-A0A4V2EJC0-F1
#
_cell.length_a   1.000
_cell.length_b   1.000
_cell.length_c   1.000
_cell.angle_alpha   90.00
_cell.angle_beta   90.00
_cell.angle_gamma   90.00
#
_symmetry.space_group_name_H-M   'P 1'
#
loop_
_entity.id
_entity.type
_entity.pdbx_description
1 polymer ?
#
loop_
_entity_poly.entity_id
_entity_poly.type
_entity_poly.pdbx_seq_one_letter_code
_entity_poly.pdbx_strand_id
1 'polypeptide(L)'
;MYKVVFIAAILFVIAAVVLNNNFEQFEHNNAVFVYDASHVDTTKAKQVHDFLINQQVYDGRTGDVLLLTKTKTGVWVIKFPVYQGGEVPKQVLEQVQALALNIKQGVLNNEPVEIHITNSGYQSVQFFKV
;
A
#
# COMPACT_ATOMS: atom_id res chain seq x y z
N MET A 1 -39.08 23.02 35.80
CA MET A 1 -37.72 22.42 35.75
C MET A 1 -37.64 21.52 34.52
N TYR A 2 -36.91 21.94 33.50
CA TYR A 2 -36.76 21.22 32.23
C TYR A 2 -35.84 20.01 32.43
N LYS A 3 -36.35 18.78 32.20
CA LYS A 3 -35.51 17.59 32.07
C LYS A 3 -35.17 17.43 30.59
N VAL A 4 -34.01 17.94 30.19
CA VAL A 4 -33.42 17.61 28.89
C VAL A 4 -32.77 16.24 29.05
N VAL A 5 -33.42 15.21 28.50
CA VAL A 5 -32.81 13.88 28.33
C VAL A 5 -31.88 14.00 27.12
N PHE A 6 -30.57 14.05 27.37
CA PHE A 6 -29.54 13.98 26.35
C PHE A 6 -29.58 12.58 25.73
N ILE A 7 -30.28 12.43 24.61
CA ILE A 7 -30.17 11.24 23.76
C ILE A 7 -28.86 11.38 23.00
N ALA A 8 -27.79 10.78 23.54
CA ALA A 8 -26.56 10.57 22.80
C ALA A 8 -26.81 9.45 21.77
N ALA A 9 -27.39 9.83 20.62
CA ALA A 9 -27.37 9.00 19.43
C ALA A 9 -25.91 8.97 18.95
N ILE A 10 -25.16 7.95 19.39
CA ILE A 10 -23.88 7.61 18.79
C ILE A 10 -24.21 7.13 17.38
N LEU A 11 -24.18 8.04 16.42
CA LEU A 11 -24.14 7.72 15.01
C LEU A 11 -22.81 7.00 14.75
N PHE A 12 -22.84 5.67 14.81
CA PHE A 12 -21.82 4.82 14.21
C PHE A 12 -21.88 5.05 12.69
N VAL A 13 -21.25 6.12 12.21
CA VAL A 13 -20.86 6.22 10.82
C VAL A 13 -19.53 5.50 10.68
N ILE A 14 -19.60 4.17 10.66
CA ILE A 14 -18.60 3.38 9.95
C ILE A 14 -19.35 2.62 8.86
N ALA A 15 -19.98 3.39 7.97
CA ALA A 15 -20.08 2.94 6.59
C ALA A 15 -18.67 3.00 6.01
N ALA A 16 -17.82 2.06 6.45
CA ALA A 16 -16.66 1.69 5.67
C ALA A 16 -17.25 1.17 4.37
N VAL A 17 -17.17 1.98 3.32
CA VAL A 17 -17.26 1.48 1.97
C VAL A 17 -16.16 0.43 1.89
N VAL A 18 -16.52 -0.83 2.09
CA VAL A 18 -15.72 -1.96 1.65
C VAL A 18 -15.77 -1.85 0.14
N LEU A 19 -14.88 -1.02 -0.40
CA LEU A 19 -14.55 -1.03 -1.81
C LEU A 19 -14.18 -2.49 -2.09
N ASN A 20 -14.91 -3.07 -3.02
CA ASN A 20 -14.78 -4.44 -3.50
C ASN A 20 -13.41 -4.60 -4.20
N ASN A 21 -12.34 -4.50 -3.42
CA ASN A 21 -10.98 -4.57 -3.90
C ASN A 21 -10.63 -6.05 -4.03
N ASN A 22 -10.37 -6.50 -5.27
CA ASN A 22 -9.92 -7.86 -5.52
C ASN A 22 -8.43 -7.96 -5.21
N PHE A 23 -8.08 -7.91 -3.93
CA PHE A 23 -6.70 -8.04 -3.48
C PHE A 23 -6.28 -9.50 -3.40
N GLU A 24 -5.14 -9.80 -4.00
CA GLU A 24 -4.45 -11.08 -3.90
C GLU A 24 -3.06 -10.86 -3.30
N GLN A 25 -2.42 -11.94 -2.85
CA GLN A 25 -1.15 -11.85 -2.13
C GLN A 25 -0.15 -12.96 -2.47
N PHE A 26 1.13 -12.63 -2.33
CA PHE A 26 2.22 -13.58 -2.25
C PHE A 26 2.91 -13.46 -0.89
N GLU A 27 3.12 -14.60 -0.24
CA GLU A 27 3.75 -14.69 1.07
C GLU A 27 5.23 -15.04 0.92
N HIS A 28 6.07 -14.43 1.75
CA HIS A 28 7.47 -14.80 1.94
C HIS A 28 7.82 -14.76 3.42
N ASN A 29 7.97 -15.94 4.04
CA ASN A 29 8.06 -16.11 5.49
C ASN A 29 6.85 -15.47 6.21
N ASN A 30 7.09 -14.47 7.07
CA ASN A 30 6.04 -13.77 7.83
C ASN A 30 5.61 -12.45 7.17
N ALA A 31 6.07 -12.18 5.95
CA ALA A 31 5.84 -10.94 5.24
C ALA A 31 5.00 -11.20 3.98
N VAL A 32 4.21 -10.20 3.60
CA VAL A 32 3.19 -10.32 2.55
C VAL A 32 3.38 -9.20 1.53
N PHE A 33 3.37 -9.56 0.25
CA PHE A 33 3.18 -8.62 -0.85
C PHE A 33 1.76 -8.75 -1.36
N VAL A 34 1.06 -7.63 -1.49
CA VAL A 34 -0.34 -7.58 -1.91
C VAL A 34 -0.42 -6.90 -3.28
N TYR A 35 -1.38 -7.29 -4.12
CA TYR A 35 -1.68 -6.60 -5.37
C TYR A 35 -3.17 -6.56 -5.67
N ASP A 36 -3.59 -5.54 -6.41
CA ASP A 36 -4.96 -5.41 -6.93
C ASP A 36 -5.14 -6.20 -8.22
N ALA A 37 -5.64 -7.43 -8.11
CA ALA A 37 -5.88 -8.36 -9.21
C ALA A 37 -6.98 -7.86 -10.18
N SER A 38 -7.71 -6.79 -9.84
CA SER A 38 -8.63 -6.13 -10.76
C SER A 38 -7.91 -5.35 -11.86
N HIS A 39 -6.67 -4.90 -11.59
CA HIS A 39 -5.92 -3.98 -12.47
C HIS A 39 -4.47 -4.41 -12.71
N VAL A 40 -3.96 -5.38 -11.96
CA VAL A 40 -2.60 -5.88 -12.07
C VAL A 40 -2.63 -7.35 -12.43
N ASP A 41 -2.00 -7.68 -13.56
CA ASP A 41 -1.83 -9.07 -13.99
C ASP A 41 -0.94 -9.85 -13.01
N THR A 42 -1.36 -11.06 -12.64
CA THR A 42 -0.64 -11.93 -11.69
C THR A 42 0.79 -12.22 -12.12
N THR A 43 1.08 -12.34 -13.42
CA THR A 43 2.46 -12.53 -13.93
C THR A 43 3.32 -11.32 -13.60
N LYS A 44 2.79 -10.12 -13.80
CA LYS A 44 3.50 -8.88 -13.48
C LYS A 44 3.66 -8.71 -11.97
N ALA A 45 2.64 -9.03 -11.18
CA ALA A 45 2.71 -9.04 -9.73
C ALA A 45 3.79 -10.03 -9.23
N LYS A 46 3.87 -11.22 -9.82
CA LYS A 46 4.89 -12.22 -9.50
C LYS A 46 6.30 -11.72 -9.83
N GLN A 47 6.49 -11.03 -10.96
CA GLN A 47 7.80 -10.44 -11.30
C GLN A 47 8.25 -9.41 -10.24
N VAL A 48 7.31 -8.60 -9.72
CA VAL A 48 7.62 -7.68 -8.63
C VAL A 48 7.95 -8.46 -7.34
N HIS A 49 7.17 -9.48 -7.00
CA HIS A 49 7.45 -10.32 -5.84
C HIS A 49 8.84 -10.99 -5.90
N ASP A 50 9.19 -11.61 -7.03
CA ASP A 50 10.50 -12.23 -7.24
C ASP A 50 11.63 -11.20 -7.15
N PHE A 51 11.40 -9.98 -7.65
CA PHE A 51 12.35 -8.87 -7.51
C PHE A 51 12.57 -8.49 -6.05
N LEU A 52 11.51 -8.41 -5.23
CA LEU A 52 11.60 -8.09 -3.81
C LEU A 52 12.38 -9.17 -3.03
N ILE A 53 12.20 -10.45 -3.39
CA ILE A 53 13.00 -11.56 -2.83
C ILE A 53 14.48 -11.37 -3.18
N ASN A 54 14.80 -11.13 -4.45
CA ASN A 54 16.19 -10.96 -4.90
C ASN A 54 16.89 -9.75 -4.27
N GLN A 55 16.12 -8.71 -3.95
CA GLN A 55 16.61 -7.51 -3.26
C GLN A 55 16.57 -7.63 -1.73
N GLN A 56 16.25 -8.81 -1.18
CA GLN A 56 16.18 -9.06 0.26
C GLN A 56 15.25 -8.11 1.01
N VAL A 57 14.20 -7.61 0.36
CA VAL A 57 13.30 -6.60 0.94
C VAL A 57 12.50 -7.17 2.12
N TYR A 58 12.23 -8.46 2.10
CA TYR A 58 11.49 -9.17 3.13
C TYR A 58 12.30 -9.44 4.41
N ASP A 59 13.62 -9.27 4.39
CA ASP A 59 14.50 -9.62 5.51
C ASP A 59 14.15 -8.81 6.76
N GLY A 60 13.79 -9.53 7.84
CA GLY A 60 13.38 -8.92 9.11
C GLY A 60 12.03 -8.21 9.09
N ARG A 61 11.23 -8.34 8.02
CA ARG A 61 9.89 -7.76 7.91
C ARG A 61 8.81 -8.76 8.32
N THR A 62 7.69 -8.24 8.81
CA THR A 62 6.46 -9.00 9.10
C THR A 62 5.24 -8.20 8.63
N GLY A 63 4.18 -8.88 8.26
CA GLY A 63 2.95 -8.26 7.74
C GLY A 63 3.13 -7.73 6.32
N ASP A 64 2.28 -6.76 5.94
CA ASP A 64 2.24 -6.24 4.58
C ASP A 64 3.46 -5.36 4.32
N VAL A 65 4.21 -5.69 3.29
CA VAL A 65 5.41 -4.95 2.89
C VAL A 65 5.05 -3.85 1.91
N LEU A 66 4.20 -4.18 0.92
CA LEU A 66 3.66 -3.22 -0.03
C LEU A 66 2.42 -3.77 -0.72
N LEU A 67 1.62 -2.83 -1.23
CA LEU A 67 0.50 -3.09 -2.15
C LEU A 67 0.81 -2.49 -3.53
N LEU A 68 0.73 -3.32 -4.57
CA LEU A 68 0.86 -2.90 -5.96
C LEU A 68 -0.52 -2.74 -6.62
N THR A 69 -0.74 -1.59 -7.26
CA THR A 69 -1.98 -1.30 -8.00
C THR A 69 -1.63 -0.60 -9.31
N LYS A 70 -2.58 -0.59 -10.24
CA LYS A 70 -2.54 0.25 -11.44
C LYS A 70 -3.82 1.09 -11.49
N THR A 71 -3.69 2.40 -11.73
CA THR A 71 -4.85 3.27 -11.89
C THR A 71 -5.60 2.92 -13.18
N LYS A 72 -6.87 3.35 -13.28
CA LYS A 72 -7.64 3.25 -14.54
C LYS A 72 -6.99 3.99 -15.72
N THR A 73 -6.15 4.98 -15.43
CA THR A 73 -5.39 5.74 -16.44
C THR A 73 -4.04 5.09 -16.78
N GLY A 74 -3.75 3.90 -16.23
CA GLY A 74 -2.55 3.13 -16.54
C GLY A 74 -1.30 3.51 -15.76
N VAL A 75 -1.41 4.33 -14.71
CA VAL A 75 -0.27 4.70 -13.86
C VAL A 75 -0.06 3.66 -12.78
N TRP A 76 1.17 3.21 -12.57
CA TRP A 76 1.48 2.28 -11.48
C TRP A 76 1.45 2.98 -10.15
N VAL A 77 0.94 2.30 -9.12
CA VAL A 77 0.85 2.82 -7.77
C VAL A 77 1.47 1.80 -6.82
N ILE A 78 2.49 2.22 -6.08
CA ILE A 78 3.13 1.41 -5.05
C ILE A 78 2.78 2.01 -3.69
N LYS A 79 2.06 1.25 -2.88
CA LYS A 79 1.60 1.64 -1.55
C LYS A 79 2.44 0.95 -0.49
N PHE A 80 3.12 1.73 0.35
CA PHE A 80 3.92 1.25 1.47
C PHE A 80 3.16 1.49 2.78
N PRO A 81 2.60 0.44 3.40
CA PRO A 81 1.94 0.57 4.69
C PRO A 81 2.98 0.87 5.76
N VAL A 82 2.84 2.04 6.40
CA VAL A 82 3.63 2.42 7.56
C VAL A 82 2.70 2.36 8.77
N TYR A 83 2.91 1.33 9.60
CA TYR A 83 2.07 1.03 10.77
C TYR A 83 2.21 2.04 11.93
N GLN A 84 3.03 3.08 11.76
CA GLN A 84 3.17 4.16 12.74
C GLN A 84 2.26 5.32 12.33
N GLY A 85 1.26 5.62 13.16
CA GLY A 85 0.28 6.69 12.93
C GLY A 85 0.83 8.11 13.10
N GLY A 86 2.04 8.39 12.58
CA GLY A 86 2.74 9.66 12.71
C GLY A 86 3.53 10.03 11.46
N GLU A 87 4.35 11.08 11.56
CA GLU A 87 5.23 11.51 10.48
C GLU A 87 6.26 10.41 10.15
N VAL A 88 6.37 10.05 8.88
CA VAL A 88 7.34 9.05 8.43
C VAL A 88 8.74 9.66 8.43
N PRO A 89 9.72 9.08 9.12
CA PRO A 89 11.07 9.62 9.15
C PRO A 89 11.64 9.78 7.74
N LYS A 90 12.36 10.88 7.47
CA LYS A 90 12.94 11.18 6.15
C LYS A 90 13.74 10.01 5.58
N GLN A 91 14.53 9.33 6.41
CA GLN A 91 15.33 8.18 6.00
C GLN A 91 14.45 7.02 5.48
N VAL A 92 13.29 6.79 6.08
CA VAL A 92 12.33 5.78 5.62
C VAL A 92 11.73 6.18 4.27
N LEU A 93 11.41 7.47 4.09
CA LEU A 93 10.94 7.99 2.80
C LEU A 93 11.99 7.82 1.69
N GLU A 94 13.27 8.12 1.98
CA GLU A 94 14.38 7.93 1.04
C GLU A 94 14.56 6.45 0.66
N GLN A 95 14.45 5.53 1.62
CA GLN A 95 14.51 4.09 1.37
C GLN A 95 13.33 3.61 0.51
N VAL A 96 12.11 4.05 0.83
CA VAL A 96 10.90 3.74 0.06
C VAL A 96 11.01 4.27 -1.37
N GLN A 97 11.50 5.50 -1.53
CA GLN A 97 11.74 6.09 -2.85
C GLN A 97 12.76 5.30 -3.65
N ALA A 98 13.89 4.92 -3.04
CA ALA A 98 14.92 4.11 -3.70
C ALA A 98 14.37 2.74 -4.14
N LEU A 99 13.62 2.06 -3.26
CA LEU A 99 13.00 0.78 -3.59
C LEU A 99 12.00 0.91 -4.75
N ALA A 100 11.13 1.93 -4.72
CA ALA A 100 10.17 2.15 -5.77
C ALA A 100 10.83 2.49 -7.12
N LEU A 101 11.92 3.26 -7.12
CA LEU A 101 12.73 3.51 -8.32
C LEU A 101 13.35 2.23 -8.86
N ASN A 102 13.86 1.36 -7.98
CA ASN A 102 14.42 0.08 -8.36
C ASN A 102 13.36 -0.85 -8.98
N ILE A 103 12.14 -0.88 -8.43
CA ILE A 103 11.01 -1.62 -9.01
C ILE A 103 10.61 -1.03 -10.38
N LYS A 104 10.53 0.30 -10.49
CA LYS A 104 10.23 1.02 -11.74
C LYS A 104 11.20 0.62 -12.85
N GLN A 105 12.50 0.62 -12.55
CA GLN A 105 13.55 0.32 -13.52
C GLN A 105 13.67 -1.18 -13.80
N GLY A 106 13.58 -2.02 -12.77
CA GLY A 106 13.85 -3.46 -12.87
C GLY A 106 12.67 -4.32 -13.34
N VAL A 107 11.43 -3.87 -13.14
CA VAL A 107 10.23 -4.69 -13.40
C VAL A 107 9.14 -3.97 -14.21
N LEU A 108 8.97 -2.67 -13.99
CA LEU A 108 7.88 -1.88 -14.59
C LEU A 108 8.31 -1.14 -15.86
N ASN A 109 9.44 -1.52 -16.48
CA ASN A 109 9.90 -0.97 -17.77
C ASN A 109 9.98 0.57 -17.81
N ASN A 110 10.30 1.23 -16.69
CA ASN A 110 10.31 2.68 -16.55
C ASN A 110 8.96 3.39 -16.75
N GLU A 111 7.84 2.67 -16.69
CA GLU A 111 6.51 3.29 -16.68
C GLU A 111 6.34 4.26 -15.47
N PRO A 112 5.48 5.29 -15.56
CA PRO A 112 5.25 6.22 -14.46
C PRO A 112 4.74 5.51 -13.19
N VAL A 113 5.31 5.88 -12.04
CA VAL A 113 4.95 5.32 -10.72
C VAL A 113 4.58 6.42 -9.75
N GLU A 114 3.45 6.25 -9.07
CA GLU A 114 3.07 7.01 -7.88
C GLU A 114 3.40 6.17 -6.64
N ILE A 115 4.09 6.80 -5.69
CA ILE A 115 4.47 6.18 -4.43
C ILE A 115 3.61 6.75 -3.33
N HIS A 116 2.97 5.87 -2.59
CA HIS A 116 2.04 6.23 -1.53
C HIS A 116 2.52 5.63 -0.23
N ILE A 117 2.73 6.46 0.77
CA ILE A 117 2.78 6.01 2.16
C ILE A 117 1.35 5.86 2.63
N THR A 118 1.02 4.74 3.25
CA THR A 118 -0.35 4.46 3.69
C THR A 118 -0.43 4.04 5.16
N ASN A 119 -1.61 4.17 5.75
CA ASN A 119 -1.94 3.44 6.97
C ASN A 119 -2.14 1.93 6.68
N SER A 120 -2.48 1.15 7.70
CA SER A 120 -2.75 -0.29 7.59
C SER A 120 -3.96 -0.64 6.71
N GLY A 121 -4.84 0.32 6.41
CA GLY A 121 -5.97 0.15 5.50
C GLY A 121 -5.69 0.61 4.06
N TYR A 122 -4.41 0.81 3.70
CA TYR A 122 -3.98 1.31 2.37
C TYR A 122 -4.52 2.68 1.97
N GLN A 123 -4.97 3.46 2.94
CA GLN A 123 -5.36 4.86 2.75
C GLN A 123 -4.09 5.70 2.77
N SER A 124 -3.93 6.53 1.74
CA SER A 124 -2.73 7.35 1.57
C SER A 124 -2.66 8.46 2.60
N VAL A 125 -1.52 8.53 3.29
CA VAL A 125 -1.19 9.61 4.22
C VAL A 125 -0.22 10.61 3.59
N GLN A 126 0.62 10.14 2.66
CA GLN A 126 1.55 10.96 1.88
C GLN A 126 1.77 10.30 0.52
N PHE A 127 1.99 11.09 -0.54
CA PHE A 127 2.34 10.54 -1.86
C PHE A 127 3.33 11.43 -2.60
N PHE A 128 4.08 10.83 -3.51
CA PHE A 128 4.99 11.51 -4.43
C PHE A 128 5.13 10.72 -5.73
N LYS A 129 5.48 11.39 -6.82
CA LYS A 129 5.61 10.78 -8.16
C LYS A 129 7.08 10.63 -8.52
N VAL A 130 7.43 9.53 -9.18
CA VAL A 130 8.81 9.24 -9.63
C VAL A 130 8.89 8.70 -11.04
#